data_AF-A0A5N8VSQ1-F1
#
_entry.id   AF-A0A5N8VSQ1-F1
#
_cell.length_a   1.000
_cell.length_b   1.000
_cell.length_c   1.000
_cell.angle_alpha   90.00
_cell.angle_beta   90.00
_cell.angle_gamma   90.00
#
_symmetry.space_group_name_H-M   'P 1'
#
loop_
_entity.id
_entity.type
_entity.pdbx_description
1 polymer ?
#
loop_
_entity_poly.entity_id
_entity_poly.type
_entity_poly.pdbx_seq_one_letter_code
_entity_poly.pdbx_strand_id
1 'polypeptide(L)' 'MSKRFNATPEDRFTFGLWTVGWQGRDPFGDATRPALDPVETVQRLAELGAYGVTFH' A
#
# COMPACT_ATOMS: atom_id res chain seq x y z
N MET A 1 14.59 -10.84 -15.94
CA MET A 1 14.96 -10.78 -14.51
C MET A 1 14.51 -12.06 -13.83
N SER A 2 15.36 -12.64 -12.98
CA SER A 2 15.04 -13.87 -12.24
C SER A 2 13.82 -13.66 -11.34
N LYS A 3 12.80 -14.52 -11.47
CA LYS A 3 11.53 -14.52 -10.70
C LYS A 3 11.68 -14.73 -9.19
N ARG A 4 12.91 -14.86 -8.67
CA ARG A 4 13.21 -15.47 -7.37
C ARG A 4 12.65 -14.73 -6.15
N PHE A 5 12.35 -13.43 -6.28
CA PHE A 5 11.86 -12.59 -5.17
C PHE A 5 10.69 -11.69 -5.59
N ASN A 6 9.98 -12.03 -6.67
CA ASN A 6 8.76 -11.30 -7.02
C ASN A 6 7.63 -11.80 -6.13
N ALA A 7 6.98 -10.87 -5.41
CA ALA A 7 5.82 -11.20 -4.59
C ALA A 7 4.69 -11.74 -5.46
N THR A 8 4.00 -12.75 -4.95
CA THR A 8 2.74 -13.23 -5.52
C THR A 8 1.65 -13.28 -4.45
N PRO A 9 0.36 -13.32 -4.83
CA PRO A 9 -0.72 -13.39 -3.84
C PRO A 9 -0.63 -14.61 -2.91
N GLU A 10 0.00 -15.70 -3.33
CA GLU A 10 0.23 -16.90 -2.51
C GLU A 10 1.11 -16.62 -1.28
N ASP A 11 1.96 -15.59 -1.33
CA ASP A 11 2.82 -15.17 -0.22
C ASP A 11 2.03 -14.45 0.90
N ARG A 12 0.77 -14.07 0.64
CA ARG A 12 -0.16 -13.45 1.60
C ARG A 12 0.33 -12.13 2.22
N PHE A 13 1.13 -11.35 1.49
CA PHE A 13 1.44 -9.98 1.91
C PHE A 13 0.19 -9.10 1.89
N THR A 14 -0.04 -8.40 3.01
CA THR A 14 -1.17 -7.48 3.17
C THR A 14 -0.71 -6.12 3.66
N PHE A 15 -1.46 -5.08 3.33
CA PHE A 15 -1.16 -3.71 3.72
C PHE A 15 -2.40 -3.01 4.26
N GLY A 16 -2.27 -2.34 5.40
CA GLY A 16 -3.32 -1.46 5.90
C GLY A 16 -3.46 -0.23 5.02
N LEU A 17 -4.68 0.21 4.69
CA LEU A 17 -4.88 1.42 3.87
C LEU A 17 -4.16 2.65 4.44
N TRP A 18 -4.03 2.72 5.77
CA TRP A 18 -3.33 3.80 6.48
C TRP A 18 -1.82 3.81 6.27
N THR A 19 -1.23 2.72 5.79
CA THR A 19 0.21 2.61 5.57
C THR A 19 0.63 3.39 4.32
N VAL A 20 0.32 2.86 3.14
CA VAL A 20 0.62 3.50 1.85
C VAL A 20 -0.18 4.78 1.63
N GLY A 21 -1.35 4.90 2.27
CA GLY A 21 -2.16 6.13 2.27
C GLY A 21 -1.69 7.21 3.25
N TRP A 22 -0.60 7.00 4.00
CA TRP A 22 -0.13 8.01 4.95
C TRP A 22 0.28 9.30 4.23
N GLN A 23 -0.39 10.39 4.57
CA GLN A 23 -0.15 11.72 3.96
C GLN A 23 1.16 12.40 4.40
N GLY A 24 1.91 11.80 5.33
CA GLY A 24 3.20 12.34 5.77
C GLY A 24 3.12 13.38 6.88
N ARG A 25 1.94 13.65 7.44
CA ARG A 25 1.79 14.58 8.57
C ARG A 25 2.43 13.98 9.82
N ASP A 26 3.18 14.81 10.54
CA ASP A 26 3.81 14.47 11.81
C ASP A 26 3.54 15.58 12.86
N PRO A 27 4.03 15.47 14.11
CA PRO A 27 3.77 16.47 15.14
C PRO A 27 4.34 17.88 14.87
N PHE A 28 5.26 18.01 13.91
CA PHE A 28 6.03 19.23 13.65
C PHE A 28 5.85 19.77 12.22
N GLY A 29 5.11 19.06 11.37
CA GLY A 29 4.90 19.45 9.98
C GLY A 29 3.57 18.98 9.41
N ASP A 30 3.05 19.77 8.47
CA ASP A 30 1.82 19.46 7.74
C ASP A 30 1.99 18.27 6.78
N ALA A 31 0.87 17.80 6.24
CA ALA A 31 0.85 16.74 5.22
C ALA A 31 1.65 17.14 3.98
N THR A 32 2.44 16.20 3.47
CA THR A 32 3.27 16.37 2.26
C THR A 32 2.72 15.62 1.05
N ARG A 33 1.71 14.77 1.22
CA ARG A 33 1.04 14.01 0.16
C ARG A 33 -0.48 14.21 0.21
N PRO A 34 -1.17 14.24 -0.94
CA PRO A 34 -2.63 14.23 -0.98
C PRO A 34 -3.16 12.91 -0.40
N ALA A 35 -4.43 12.91 0.00
CA ALA A 35 -5.10 11.68 0.39
C ALA A 35 -5.21 10.74 -0.83
N LEU A 36 -4.89 9.47 -0.63
CA LEU A 36 -4.98 8.45 -1.66
C LEU A 36 -6.37 7.80 -1.62
N ASP A 37 -7.00 7.64 -2.78
CA ASP A 37 -8.26 6.90 -2.87
C ASP A 37 -8.02 5.42 -2.49
N PRO A 38 -8.81 4.83 -1.57
CA PRO A 38 -8.75 3.40 -1.29
C PRO A 38 -8.84 2.52 -2.54
N VAL A 39 -9.62 2.91 -3.56
CA VAL A 39 -9.75 2.16 -4.81
C VAL A 39 -8.42 2.14 -5.57
N GLU A 40 -7.77 3.30 -5.69
CA GLU A 40 -6.43 3.39 -6.29
C GLU A 40 -5.43 2.53 -5.52
N THR A 41 -5.49 2.56 -4.19
CA THR A 41 -4.62 1.76 -3.32
C THR A 41 -4.74 0.27 -3.59
N VAL A 42 -5.96 -0.25 -3.69
CA VAL A 42 -6.20 -1.67 -3.99
C VAL A 42 -5.66 -2.04 -5.37
N GLN A 43 -5.91 -1.20 -6.38
CA GLN A 43 -5.45 -1.45 -7.75
C GLN A 43 -3.92 -1.51 -7.82
N ARG A 44 -3.23 -0.51 -7.24
CA ARG A 44 -1.76 -0.46 -7.22
C ARG A 44 -1.13 -1.59 -6.44
N LEU A 45 -1.69 -1.95 -5.29
CA LEU A 45 -1.15 -3.07 -4.49
C LEU A 45 -1.36 -4.41 -5.18
N ALA A 46 -2.47 -4.60 -5.91
CA ALA A 46 -2.70 -5.80 -6.72
C ALA A 46 -1.69 -5.91 -7.89
N GLU A 47 -1.37 -4.80 -8.56
CA GLU A 47 -0.31 -4.75 -9.59
C GLU A 47 1.06 -5.17 -9.05
N LEU A 48 1.33 -4.91 -7.76
CA LEU A 48 2.56 -5.28 -7.07
C LEU A 48 2.56 -6.71 -6.51
N GLY A 49 1.47 -7.47 -6.66
CA GLY A 49 1.35 -8.85 -6.19
C GLY A 49 0.90 -9.01 -4.74
N ALA A 50 0.38 -7.95 -4.10
CA ALA A 50 -0.19 -8.06 -2.76
C ALA A 50 -1.43 -8.96 -2.75
N TYR A 51 -1.64 -9.68 -1.65
CA TYR A 51 -2.78 -10.57 -1.46
C TYR A 51 -4.05 -9.81 -1.05
N GLY A 52 -3.91 -8.75 -0.26
CA GLY A 52 -5.05 -8.01 0.22
C GLY A 52 -4.69 -6.75 0.99
N VAL A 53 -5.74 -6.07 1.44
CA VAL A 53 -5.65 -4.87 2.27
C VAL A 53 -6.39 -5.05 3.58
N THR A 54 -5.99 -4.31 4.61
CA THR A 54 -6.75 -4.17 5.86
C THR A 54 -7.16 -2.71 6.05
N PHE A 55 -8.19 -2.50 6.86
CA PHE A 55 -8.70 -1.17 7.20
C PHE A 55 -8.91 -1.07 8.72
N HIS A 56 -9.03 0.16 9.22
CA HIS A 56 -9.25 0.43 10.66
C HIS A 56 -10.53 -0.21 11.18
#